data_AF-A0A935T1A3-F1
#
_entry.id   AF-A0A935T1A3-F1
#
_cell.length_a   1.000
_cell.length_b   1.000
_cell.length_c   1.000
_cell.angle_alpha   90.00
_cell.angle_beta   90.00
_cell.angle_gamma   90.00
#
_symmetry.space_group_name_H-M   'P 1'
#
loop_
_entity.id
_entity.type
_entity.pdbx_description
1 polymer ?
#
loop_
_entity_poly.entity_id
_entity_poly.type
_entity_poly.pdbx_seq_one_letter_code
_entity_poly.pdbx_strand_id
1 'polypeptide(L)'
;MNSIVPSLRSSKTEGQSNFVNPGLWQAGFGADFDVLPELKLISNVSYLAWDSVEVLEILRQQERISRDIGWDVSAGLIYRPFFSNNVIFRASGAVLLPGSGYEELFDDRTDEPPYSVLLNLTLTY
;
A
#
# COMPACT_ATOMS: atom_id res chain seq x y z
N MET A 1 -19.17 -45.76 26.73
CA MET A 1 -19.15 -46.53 25.47
C MET A 1 -20.09 -45.84 24.48
N ASN A 2 -19.52 -45.50 23.32
CA ASN A 2 -20.08 -44.87 22.11
C ASN A 2 -21.60 -44.94 21.87
N SER A 3 -22.21 -43.80 21.52
CA SER A 3 -22.47 -43.41 20.12
C SER A 3 -23.63 -42.40 20.09
N ILE A 4 -23.29 -41.11 20.03
CA ILE A 4 -24.20 -40.05 19.58
C ILE A 4 -23.51 -39.43 18.37
N VAL A 5 -23.89 -39.90 17.19
CA VAL A 5 -23.68 -39.13 15.97
C VAL A 5 -24.71 -38.02 15.95
N PRO A 6 -24.27 -36.78 15.72
CA PRO A 6 -24.98 -35.91 14.83
C PRO A 6 -24.03 -35.47 13.73
N SER A 7 -24.37 -35.92 12.53
CA SER A 7 -24.23 -35.20 11.27
C SER A 7 -22.93 -34.45 11.03
N LEU A 8 -22.21 -34.92 10.02
CA LEU A 8 -21.50 -34.08 9.06
C LEU A 8 -22.47 -33.06 8.42
N ARG A 9 -22.97 -32.10 9.19
CA ARG A 9 -23.42 -30.82 8.67
C ARG A 9 -22.26 -29.89 8.92
N SER A 10 -21.39 -29.85 7.90
CA SER A 10 -20.60 -28.69 7.54
C SER A 10 -21.22 -27.44 8.16
N SER A 11 -20.57 -26.86 9.18
CA SER A 11 -20.85 -25.49 9.58
C SER A 11 -20.33 -24.62 8.44
N LYS A 12 -21.14 -24.56 7.39
CA LYS A 12 -21.10 -23.59 6.30
C LYS A 12 -21.63 -22.24 6.82
N THR A 13 -21.20 -21.86 8.02
CA THR A 13 -21.75 -20.74 8.80
C THR A 13 -20.73 -20.08 9.74
N GLU A 14 -19.44 -20.16 9.44
CA GLU A 14 -18.58 -18.96 9.41
C GLU A 14 -18.61 -18.43 7.96
N GLY A 15 -19.78 -18.41 7.31
CA GLY A 15 -20.64 -17.24 7.43
C GLY A 15 -20.18 -16.13 6.48
N GLN A 16 -19.75 -16.49 5.26
CA GLN A 16 -19.12 -15.62 4.27
C GLN A 16 -17.92 -14.88 4.85
N SER A 17 -16.74 -15.15 4.31
CA SER A 17 -15.68 -14.17 4.40
C SER A 17 -16.13 -12.94 3.60
N ASN A 18 -17.00 -12.15 4.19
CA ASN A 18 -17.17 -10.75 3.89
C ASN A 18 -15.89 -10.10 4.40
N PHE A 19 -14.75 -10.42 3.76
CA PHE A 19 -13.66 -9.47 3.65
C PHE A 19 -14.24 -8.32 2.85
N VAL A 20 -15.05 -7.49 3.52
CA VAL A 20 -15.39 -6.18 3.03
C VAL A 20 -14.08 -5.44 3.17
N ASN A 21 -13.29 -5.48 2.10
CA ASN A 21 -12.10 -4.69 1.99
C ASN A 21 -12.55 -3.23 2.20
N PRO A 22 -11.98 -2.48 3.15
CA PRO A 22 -12.33 -1.08 3.37
C PRO A 22 -12.17 -0.22 2.11
N GLY A 23 -11.52 -0.73 1.07
CA GLY A 23 -11.35 -0.03 -0.20
C GLY A 23 -10.37 1.13 -0.06
N LEU A 24 -9.92 1.67 -1.20
CA LEU A 24 -8.92 2.73 -1.21
C LEU A 24 -9.28 3.77 -2.25
N TRP A 25 -9.46 5.01 -1.81
CA TRP A 25 -9.41 6.18 -2.66
C TRP A 25 -7.99 6.69 -2.75
N GLN A 26 -7.55 6.94 -3.99
CA GLN A 26 -6.26 7.54 -4.28
C GLN A 26 -6.42 8.64 -5.32
N ALA A 27 -5.92 9.82 -5.01
CA ALA A 27 -5.84 10.93 -5.95
C ALA A 27 -4.44 11.54 -5.87
N GLY A 28 -3.77 11.71 -7.00
CA GLY A 28 -2.38 12.14 -6.99
C GLY A 28 -1.95 12.85 -8.25
N PHE A 29 -0.78 13.45 -8.15
CA PHE A 29 -0.07 14.12 -9.23
C PHE A 29 1.32 13.52 -9.35
N GLY A 30 1.76 13.35 -10.60
CA GLY A 30 3.08 12.84 -10.93
C GLY A 30 3.76 13.71 -11.97
N ALA A 31 5.08 13.76 -11.90
CA ALA A 31 5.91 14.42 -12.90
C ALA A 31 7.16 13.59 -13.17
N ASP A 32 7.52 13.52 -14.45
CA ASP A 32 8.74 12.88 -14.91
C ASP A 32 9.64 13.89 -15.66
N PHE A 33 10.94 13.74 -15.46
CA PHE A 33 11.97 14.64 -15.98
C PHE A 33 13.08 13.81 -16.60
N ASP A 34 13.32 14.02 -17.88
CA ASP A 34 14.54 13.53 -18.55
C ASP A 34 15.70 14.46 -18.18
N VAL A 35 16.45 14.10 -17.14
CA VAL A 35 17.58 14.90 -16.63
C VAL A 35 18.76 14.82 -17.60
N LEU A 36 19.03 13.61 -18.10
CA LEU A 36 19.95 13.30 -19.19
C LEU A 36 19.27 12.26 -20.12
N PRO A 37 19.70 12.06 -21.37
CA PRO A 37 19.06 11.06 -22.22
C PRO A 37 19.16 9.63 -21.63
N GLU A 38 20.19 9.36 -20.83
CA GLU A 38 20.38 8.14 -20.06
C GLU A 38 19.73 8.15 -18.66
N LEU A 39 19.29 9.29 -18.13
CA LEU A 39 18.79 9.42 -16.76
C LEU A 39 17.41 10.11 -16.70
N LYS A 40 16.40 9.36 -16.25
CA LYS A 40 15.06 9.88 -15.96
C LYS A 40 14.80 9.92 -14.45
N LEU A 41 14.29 11.03 -13.97
CA LEU A 41 13.71 11.19 -12.63
C LEU A 41 12.19 11.14 -12.72
N ILE A 42 11.55 10.42 -11.81
CA ILE A 42 10.11 10.31 -11.68
C ILE A 42 9.75 10.71 -10.25
N SER A 43 8.70 11.48 -10.08
CA SER A 43 8.20 11.90 -8.76
C SER A 43 6.68 11.81 -8.74
N ASN A 44 6.11 11.37 -7.62
CA ASN A 44 4.67 11.30 -7.41
C ASN A 44 4.30 11.75 -6.00
N VAL A 45 3.14 12.37 -5.89
CA VAL A 45 2.47 12.68 -4.63
C VAL A 45 1.01 12.27 -4.73
N SER A 46 0.52 11.46 -3.81
CA SER A 46 -0.86 10.97 -3.79
C SER A 46 -1.48 11.12 -2.41
N TYR A 47 -2.71 11.60 -2.35
CA TYR A 47 -3.56 11.51 -1.18
C TYR A 47 -4.27 10.16 -1.15
N LEU A 48 -4.30 9.52 0.02
CA LEU A 48 -4.89 8.22 0.27
C LEU A 48 -5.98 8.30 1.34
N ALA A 49 -7.10 7.64 1.12
CA ALA A 49 -8.18 7.51 2.10
C ALA A 49 -8.89 6.16 1.99
N TRP A 50 -9.38 5.64 3.12
CA TRP A 50 -10.27 4.48 3.14
C TRP A 50 -11.60 4.84 2.47
N ASP A 51 -12.17 3.94 1.67
CA ASP A 51 -13.50 4.12 1.09
C ASP A 51 -14.60 3.92 2.16
N SER A 52 -14.45 2.87 2.96
CA SER A 52 -15.22 2.56 4.15
C SER A 52 -14.31 2.22 5.33
N VAL A 53 -14.71 2.63 6.54
CA VAL A 53 -14.03 2.28 7.80
C VAL A 53 -14.85 1.32 8.66
N GLU A 54 -16.03 0.87 8.21
CA GLU A 54 -16.93 0.05 9.03
C GLU A 54 -16.27 -1.25 9.51
N VAL A 55 -15.48 -1.90 8.65
CA VAL A 55 -14.72 -3.10 9.04
C VAL A 55 -13.60 -2.77 10.02
N LEU A 56 -12.94 -1.62 9.84
CA LEU A 56 -11.86 -1.17 10.69
C LEU A 56 -12.37 -0.85 12.10
N GLU A 57 -13.53 -0.20 12.21
CA GLU A 57 -14.21 0.12 13.47
C GLU A 57 -14.60 -1.14 14.25
N ILE A 58 -15.17 -2.14 13.56
CA ILE A 58 -15.52 -3.43 14.15
C ILE A 58 -14.27 -4.15 14.68
N LEU A 59 -13.20 -4.20 13.88
CA LEU A 59 -11.95 -4.89 14.25
C LEU A 59 -11.23 -4.21 15.43
N ARG A 60 -11.28 -2.88 15.51
CA ARG A 60 -10.62 -2.10 16.57
C ARG A 60 -11.48 -1.86 17.80
N GLN A 61 -12.78 -2.23 17.75
CA GLN A 61 -13.77 -1.91 18.78
C GLN A 61 -13.80 -0.41 19.12
N GLN A 62 -13.64 0.43 18.10
CA GLN A 62 -13.62 1.90 18.21
C GLN A 62 -14.68 2.48 17.29
N GLU A 63 -15.50 3.38 17.82
CA GLU A 63 -16.44 4.14 17.01
C GLU A 63 -15.75 5.39 16.46
N ARG A 64 -15.91 5.66 15.15
CA ARG A 64 -15.46 6.87 14.43
C ARG A 64 -13.97 6.88 14.08
N ILE A 65 -13.51 5.88 13.35
CA ILE A 65 -12.17 5.89 12.75
C ILE A 65 -12.16 6.87 11.56
N SER A 66 -11.16 7.74 11.50
CA SER A 66 -11.01 8.65 10.36
C SER A 66 -10.69 7.87 9.08
N ARG A 67 -11.28 8.30 7.94
CA ARG A 67 -10.96 7.72 6.63
C ARG A 67 -9.59 8.16 6.10
N ASP A 68 -8.98 9.17 6.70
CA ASP A 68 -7.75 9.79 6.23
C ASP A 68 -6.54 8.88 6.48
N ILE A 69 -5.96 8.31 5.40
CA ILE A 69 -4.73 7.51 5.50
C ILE A 69 -3.51 8.42 5.47
N GLY A 70 -3.54 9.49 4.65
CA GLY A 70 -2.48 10.48 4.55
C GLY A 70 -1.93 10.64 3.14
N TRP A 71 -0.67 11.07 3.03
CA TRP A 71 -0.02 11.41 1.75
C TRP A 71 1.13 10.46 1.44
N ASP A 72 1.07 9.77 0.31
CA ASP A 72 2.18 9.02 -0.26
C ASP A 72 3.03 9.93 -1.14
N VAL A 73 4.33 10.00 -0.85
CA VAL A 73 5.30 10.76 -1.63
C VAL A 73 6.38 9.80 -2.10
N SER A 74 6.59 9.72 -3.41
CA SER A 74 7.59 8.82 -3.99
C SER A 74 8.44 9.49 -5.06
N ALA A 75 9.66 9.01 -5.18
CA ALA A 75 10.59 9.42 -6.23
C ALA A 75 11.38 8.21 -6.73
N GLY A 76 11.76 8.24 -8.01
CA GLY A 76 12.52 7.18 -8.63
C GLY A 76 13.44 7.69 -9.73
N LEU A 77 14.56 7.00 -9.90
CA LEU A 77 15.55 7.20 -10.94
C LEU A 77 15.58 5.99 -11.85
N ILE A 78 15.66 6.24 -13.15
CA ILE A 78 15.89 5.23 -14.18
C ILE A 78 17.18 5.62 -14.92
N TYR A 79 18.17 4.74 -14.89
CA TYR A 79 19.47 4.95 -15.53
C TYR A 79 19.75 3.89 -16.62
N ARG A 80 20.12 4.36 -17.81
CA ARG A 80 20.32 3.59 -19.06
C ARG A 80 21.67 3.94 -19.70
N PRO A 81 22.79 3.41 -19.16
CA PRO A 81 24.16 3.90 -19.44
C PRO A 81 24.57 3.88 -20.93
N PHE A 82 24.03 2.96 -21.73
CA PHE A 82 24.42 2.81 -23.14
C PHE A 82 23.38 3.38 -24.11
N PHE A 83 22.42 4.17 -23.62
CA PHE A 83 21.24 4.63 -24.38
C PHE A 83 20.43 3.48 -25.02
N SER A 84 20.71 2.25 -24.61
CA SER A 84 20.03 1.03 -25.02
C SER A 84 19.21 0.49 -23.85
N ASN A 85 18.18 -0.30 -24.18
CA ASN A 85 17.35 -0.95 -23.17
C ASN A 85 17.98 -2.29 -22.69
N ASN A 86 19.22 -2.57 -23.06
CA ASN A 86 19.90 -3.82 -22.72
C ASN A 86 20.35 -3.83 -21.25
N VAL A 87 20.58 -2.65 -20.68
CA VAL A 87 20.96 -2.47 -19.27
C VAL A 87 20.15 -1.32 -18.69
N ILE A 88 19.24 -1.63 -17.78
CA ILE A 88 18.42 -0.63 -17.10
C ILE A 88 18.54 -0.81 -15.60
N PHE A 89 18.99 0.26 -14.93
CA PHE A 89 18.98 0.37 -13.48
C PHE A 89 17.79 1.21 -13.06
N ARG A 90 17.07 0.78 -12.02
CA ARG A 90 16.00 1.55 -11.41
C ARG A 90 16.21 1.58 -9.91
N ALA A 91 16.04 2.76 -9.34
CA ALA A 91 16.02 2.97 -7.90
C ALA A 91 14.81 3.82 -7.56
N SER A 92 14.05 3.48 -6.54
CA SER A 92 12.95 4.32 -6.08
C SER A 92 12.79 4.26 -4.58
N GLY A 93 12.27 5.32 -4.00
CA GLY A 93 11.86 5.38 -2.61
C GLY A 93 10.48 6.01 -2.49
N ALA A 94 9.74 5.61 -1.47
CA ALA A 94 8.46 6.20 -1.11
C ALA A 94 8.36 6.37 0.40
N VAL A 95 7.65 7.40 0.83
CA VAL A 95 7.32 7.67 2.22
C VAL A 95 5.84 7.98 2.31
N LEU A 96 5.16 7.34 3.28
CA LEU A 96 3.80 7.66 3.64
C LEU A 96 3.83 8.61 4.82
N LEU A 97 3.27 9.81 4.64
CA LEU A 97 3.02 10.76 5.73
C LEU A 97 1.66 10.39 6.33
N PRO A 98 1.61 9.82 7.55
CA PRO A 98 0.37 9.33 8.13
C PRO A 98 -0.64 10.45 8.37
N GLY A 99 -1.90 10.16 8.06
CA GLY A 99 -3.05 10.95 8.47
C GLY A 99 -3.71 10.38 9.72
N SER A 100 -4.73 11.08 10.21
CA SER A 100 -5.43 10.75 11.46
C SER A 100 -5.94 9.30 11.53
N GLY A 101 -6.50 8.79 10.42
CA GLY A 101 -7.03 7.43 10.37
C GLY A 101 -5.96 6.36 10.40
N TYR A 102 -4.77 6.64 9.85
CA TYR A 102 -3.63 5.73 9.95
C TYR A 102 -3.09 5.70 11.40
N GLU A 103 -2.94 6.86 12.03
CA GLU A 103 -2.45 6.97 13.41
C GLU A 103 -3.37 6.25 14.41
N GLU A 104 -4.69 6.44 14.28
CA GLU A 104 -5.73 5.78 15.10
C GLU A 104 -5.69 4.24 14.97
N LEU A 105 -5.36 3.74 13.78
CA LEU A 105 -5.27 2.31 13.48
C LEU A 105 -3.96 1.68 13.90
N PHE A 106 -2.85 2.40 13.81
CA PHE A 106 -1.55 1.77 13.95
C PHE A 106 -0.91 2.02 15.31
N ASP A 107 -1.27 3.06 16.08
CA ASP A 107 -0.91 3.36 17.51
C ASP A 107 0.55 3.03 17.94
N ASP A 108 1.43 2.76 16.96
CA ASP A 108 2.76 2.23 17.16
C ASP A 108 3.68 3.43 17.23
N ARG A 109 4.23 3.59 18.43
CA ARG A 109 5.18 4.61 18.89
C ARG A 109 6.49 4.65 18.08
N THR A 110 6.37 4.93 16.80
CA THR A 110 7.51 5.28 15.96
C THR A 110 7.15 6.65 15.39
N ASP A 111 7.77 7.71 15.90
CA ASP A 111 7.61 9.08 15.39
C ASP A 111 8.11 9.23 13.94
N GLU A 112 8.41 8.13 13.26
CA GLU A 112 9.01 8.07 11.93
C GLU A 112 7.97 7.58 10.90
N PRO A 113 7.78 8.33 9.81
CA PRO A 113 6.82 7.96 8.77
C PRO A 113 7.23 6.65 8.08
N PRO A 114 6.27 5.75 7.76
CA PRO A 114 6.55 4.52 7.01
C PRO A 114 7.24 4.84 5.68
N TYR A 115 8.31 4.11 5.36
CA TYR A 115 9.04 4.30 4.10
C TYR A 115 9.37 2.97 3.43
N SER A 116 9.60 3.02 2.12
CA SER A 116 10.03 1.88 1.31
C SER A 116 11.10 2.29 0.31
N VAL A 117 11.98 1.35 -0.03
CA VAL A 117 13.04 1.53 -1.04
C VAL A 117 13.08 0.30 -1.93
N LEU A 118 13.22 0.52 -3.24
CA LEU A 118 13.31 -0.52 -4.26
C LEU A 118 14.51 -0.26 -5.17
N LEU A 119 15.26 -1.33 -5.44
CA LEU A 119 16.34 -1.35 -6.42
C LEU A 119 16.07 -2.49 -7.41
N ASN A 120 16.20 -2.20 -8.71
CA ASN A 120 16.00 -3.18 -9.78
C ASN A 120 17.07 -3.03 -10.87
N LEU A 121 17.55 -4.17 -11.37
CA LEU A 121 18.44 -4.26 -12.52
C LEU A 121 17.81 -5.19 -13.56
N THR A 122 17.63 -4.69 -14.78
CA THR A 122 17.17 -5.48 -15.93
C THR A 122 18.31 -5.60 -16.95
N LEU A 123 18.57 -6.83 -17.39
CA LEU A 123 19.54 -7.16 -18.43
C LEU A 123 18.85 -7.92 -19.57
N THR A 124 19.07 -7.49 -20.81
CA THR A 124 18.57 -8.17 -22.01
C THR A 124 19.73 -8.44 -22.96
N TYR A 125 19.84 -9.68 -23.45
CA TYR A 125 20.90 -10.16 -24.33
C TYR A 125 20.36 -10.97 -25.50
#